data_AF-A0A8S3ZUV5-F1
#
_entry.id   AF-A0A8S3ZUV5-F1
#
_cell.length_a   1.000
_cell.length_b   1.000
_cell.length_c   1.000
_cell.angle_alpha   90.00
_cell.angle_beta   90.00
_cell.angle_gamma   90.00
#
_symmetry.space_group_name_H-M   'P 1'
#
loop_
_entity.id
_entity.type
_entity.pdbx_description
1 polymer ?
#
loop_
_entity_poly.entity_id
_entity_poly.type
_entity_poly.pdbx_seq_one_letter_code
_entity_poly.pdbx_strand_id
1 'polypeptide(L)'
;MELGLLNVILWCSLFLGVRAQAYKLKEPVKITDANWTSVMDGEWMIEFMAPWCPACRSFKEVWEEFAGWGHDLDISVAVIDVTENPGLSGRFLVTSLPTIYHVKDGMFRQYSGSRKTTDLIELIDEKKWSSIEPVAWYRDPSSVQMGVLGAFFKAAMFFRGIYSTLTEVYGIPEWLCYVIFAVLTIVVGLILGLLLVLCCDSVFPAKYIPLPPQKIAYNPSAIPANDTDLIDDTVNDSGDQKSGQESGDEDRESQEGAGEPDSNQSTPVEDSDLRKRQLRKDQ
;
A
#
# COMPACT_ATOMS: atom_id res chain seq x y z
N MET A 1 78.85 -2.27 5.86
CA MET A 1 77.52 -2.55 5.28
C MET A 1 76.49 -3.02 6.32
N GLU A 2 76.88 -3.46 7.53
CA GLU A 2 75.92 -4.03 8.50
C GLU A 2 75.06 -3.01 9.29
N LEU A 3 75.53 -1.76 9.46
CA LEU A 3 74.78 -0.71 10.19
C LEU A 3 73.58 -0.15 9.42
N GLY A 4 73.55 -0.26 8.09
CA GLY A 4 72.43 0.21 7.26
C GLY A 4 71.23 -0.74 7.29
N LEU A 5 71.48 -2.04 7.44
CA LEU A 5 70.44 -3.06 7.44
C LEU A 5 69.58 -3.01 8.70
N LEU A 6 70.20 -2.76 9.85
CA LEU A 6 69.50 -2.62 11.14
C LEU A 6 68.55 -1.40 11.15
N ASN A 7 68.97 -0.26 10.60
CA ASN A 7 68.11 0.94 10.52
C ASN A 7 66.92 0.75 9.58
N VAL A 8 67.08 0.02 8.46
CA VAL A 8 65.97 -0.30 7.54
C VAL A 8 64.96 -1.25 8.19
N ILE A 9 65.44 -2.24 8.94
CA ILE A 9 64.56 -3.18 9.67
C ILE A 9 63.84 -2.44 10.82
N LEU A 10 64.50 -1.51 11.50
CA LEU A 10 63.90 -0.68 12.56
C LEU A 10 62.83 0.28 12.00
N TRP A 11 63.05 0.87 10.83
CA TRP A 11 62.07 1.72 10.15
C TRP A 11 60.91 0.90 9.55
N CYS A 12 61.16 -0.28 9.00
CA CYS A 12 60.10 -1.19 8.52
C CYS A 12 59.23 -1.70 9.67
N SER A 13 59.80 -2.05 10.83
CA SER A 13 59.02 -2.48 11.99
C SER A 13 58.22 -1.33 12.61
N LEU A 14 58.70 -0.09 12.55
CA LEU A 14 57.93 1.09 12.95
C LEU A 14 56.79 1.43 11.97
N PHE A 15 56.99 1.21 10.66
CA PHE A 15 55.94 1.42 9.64
C PHE A 15 54.90 0.29 9.60
N LEU A 16 55.26 -0.96 9.89
CA LEU A 16 54.29 -2.07 10.01
C LEU A 16 53.49 -2.02 11.33
N GLY A 17 53.99 -1.33 12.37
CA GLY A 17 53.29 -1.19 13.65
C GLY A 17 52.06 -0.27 13.63
N VAL A 18 51.82 0.48 12.56
CA VAL A 18 50.80 1.55 12.52
C VAL A 18 49.46 1.13 11.87
N ARG A 19 49.30 -0.07 11.30
CA ARG A 19 48.09 -0.39 10.50
C ARG A 19 47.36 -1.68 10.84
N ALA A 20 47.41 -2.13 12.08
CA ALA A 20 46.45 -3.09 12.60
C ALA A 20 45.59 -2.43 13.68
N GLN A 21 44.94 -1.30 13.34
CA GLN A 21 43.75 -0.92 14.07
C GLN A 21 42.71 -1.99 13.74
N ALA A 22 42.48 -2.92 14.67
CA ALA A 22 41.29 -3.76 14.61
C ALA A 22 40.10 -2.78 14.53
N TYR A 23 39.48 -2.68 13.36
CA TYR A 23 38.25 -1.92 13.16
C TYR A 23 37.23 -2.55 14.10
N LYS A 24 36.96 -1.85 15.20
CA LYS A 24 35.98 -2.33 16.16
C LYS A 24 34.63 -2.11 15.49
N LEU A 25 34.06 -3.17 14.91
CA LEU A 25 32.71 -3.14 14.35
C LEU A 25 31.77 -2.58 15.42
N LYS A 26 31.16 -1.45 15.11
CA LYS A 26 30.21 -0.79 16.01
C LYS A 26 28.84 -1.35 15.68
N GLU A 27 28.20 -1.96 16.66
CA GLU A 27 26.85 -2.48 16.47
C GLU A 27 25.88 -1.31 16.18
N PRO A 28 25.00 -1.44 15.16
CA PRO A 28 23.97 -0.45 14.88
C PRO A 28 22.96 -0.37 16.03
N VAL A 29 22.40 0.81 16.24
CA VAL A 29 21.43 1.08 17.31
C VAL A 29 20.13 0.33 17.02
N LYS A 30 19.66 -0.49 17.97
CA LYS A 30 18.39 -1.19 17.83
C LYS A 30 17.22 -0.25 18.14
N ILE A 31 16.35 -0.06 17.15
CA ILE A 31 15.15 0.76 17.27
C ILE A 31 13.92 -0.14 17.40
N THR A 32 13.04 0.23 18.31
CA THR A 32 11.83 -0.46 18.73
C THR A 32 10.65 0.50 18.75
N ASP A 33 9.43 -0.04 18.86
CA ASP A 33 8.20 0.76 19.01
C ASP A 33 8.27 1.80 20.15
N ALA A 34 9.12 1.61 21.17
CA ALA A 34 9.22 2.50 22.33
C ALA A 34 10.19 3.68 22.14
N ASN A 35 11.23 3.52 21.30
CA ASN A 35 12.30 4.52 21.15
C ASN A 35 12.38 5.14 19.75
N TRP A 36 11.56 4.72 18.79
CA TRP A 36 11.63 5.19 17.39
C TRP A 36 11.54 6.72 17.22
N THR A 37 10.94 7.42 18.18
CA THR A 37 10.84 8.88 18.15
C THR A 37 12.21 9.57 18.16
N SER A 38 13.26 8.92 18.68
CA SER A 38 14.62 9.46 18.67
C SER A 38 15.18 9.65 17.26
N VAL A 39 14.63 8.93 16.28
CA VAL A 39 15.08 9.01 14.88
C VAL A 39 14.57 10.27 14.19
N MET A 40 13.63 11.00 14.80
CA MET A 40 13.15 12.27 14.26
C MET A 40 14.18 13.40 14.44
N ASP A 41 15.09 13.27 15.40
CA ASP A 41 16.06 14.32 15.74
C ASP A 41 17.45 13.98 15.16
N GLY A 42 18.00 14.89 14.37
CA GLY A 42 19.32 14.73 13.75
C GLY A 42 19.30 13.89 12.47
N GLU A 43 20.46 13.32 12.13
CA GLU A 43 20.65 12.53 10.91
C GLU A 43 20.83 11.05 11.24
N TRP A 44 20.00 10.22 10.62
CA TRP A 44 19.94 8.79 10.85
C TRP A 44 19.88 8.00 9.55
N MET A 45 20.49 6.82 9.58
CA MET A 45 20.31 5.77 8.58
C MET A 45 19.65 4.57 9.25
N ILE A 46 18.50 4.14 8.74
CA ILE A 46 17.71 3.06 9.31
C ILE A 46 17.62 1.92 8.31
N GLU A 47 17.96 0.71 8.74
CA GLU A 47 17.66 -0.52 8.01
C GLU A 47 16.45 -1.23 8.64
N PHE A 48 15.46 -1.57 7.83
CA PHE A 48 14.42 -2.55 8.16
C PHE A 48 14.84 -3.94 7.71
N MET A 49 14.92 -4.85 8.66
CA MET A 49 15.47 -6.20 8.50
C MET A 49 14.54 -7.26 9.11
N ALA A 50 14.65 -8.50 8.64
CA ALA A 50 14.10 -9.67 9.32
C ALA A 50 15.12 -10.83 9.35
N PRO A 51 15.20 -11.59 10.46
CA PRO A 51 16.21 -12.64 10.64
C PRO A 51 16.04 -13.82 9.66
N TRP A 52 14.81 -14.10 9.25
CA TRP A 52 14.50 -15.15 8.28
C TRP A 52 14.84 -14.76 6.83
N CYS A 53 15.06 -13.48 6.53
CA CYS A 53 15.32 -13.00 5.18
C CYS A 53 16.78 -13.28 4.75
N PRO A 54 17.02 -14.07 3.68
CA PRO A 54 18.38 -14.37 3.22
C PRO A 54 19.19 -13.14 2.80
N ALA A 55 18.58 -12.20 2.08
CA ALA A 55 19.23 -10.98 1.61
C ALA A 55 19.65 -10.07 2.78
N CYS A 56 18.86 -10.03 3.85
CA CYS A 56 19.21 -9.31 5.07
C CYS A 56 20.42 -9.92 5.76
N ARG A 57 20.48 -11.26 5.85
CA ARG A 57 21.63 -11.94 6.49
C ARG A 57 22.95 -11.63 5.79
N SER A 58 22.96 -11.57 4.46
CA SER A 58 24.16 -11.17 3.71
C SER A 58 24.49 -9.68 3.84
N PHE A 59 23.48 -8.83 4.03
CA PHE A 59 23.67 -7.38 4.14
C PHE A 59 24.08 -6.93 5.55
N LYS A 60 23.84 -7.76 6.56
CA LYS A 60 24.17 -7.47 7.97
C LYS A 60 25.63 -7.04 8.17
N GLU A 61 26.59 -7.76 7.59
CA GLU A 61 28.02 -7.45 7.73
C GLU A 61 28.37 -6.09 7.12
N VAL A 62 27.78 -5.77 5.95
CA VAL A 62 27.92 -4.49 5.26
C VAL A 62 27.34 -3.35 6.10
N TRP A 63 26.19 -3.57 6.74
CA TRP A 63 25.54 -2.57 7.58
C TRP A 63 26.32 -2.32 8.88
N GLU A 64 26.88 -3.36 9.50
CA GLU A 64 27.74 -3.25 10.68
C GLU A 64 29.07 -2.54 10.34
N GLU A 65 29.64 -2.80 9.15
CA GLU A 65 30.80 -2.06 8.66
C GLU A 65 30.47 -0.57 8.49
N PHE A 66 29.35 -0.25 7.84
CA PHE A 66 28.88 1.13 7.67
C PHE A 66 28.60 1.82 9.02
N ALA A 67 28.01 1.12 9.98
CA ALA A 67 27.78 1.63 11.33
C ALA A 67 29.09 2.00 12.06
N GLY A 68 30.21 1.33 11.73
CA GLY A 68 31.55 1.69 12.17
C GLY A 68 31.97 3.10 11.76
N TRP A 69 31.56 3.55 10.57
CA TRP A 69 31.87 4.88 10.02
C TRP A 69 30.92 5.99 10.51
N GLY A 70 29.84 5.65 11.22
CA GLY A 70 28.83 6.63 11.62
C GLY A 70 29.36 7.78 12.47
N HIS A 71 30.38 7.55 13.30
CA HIS A 71 31.03 8.62 14.07
C HIS A 71 31.80 9.60 13.18
N ASP A 72 32.50 9.10 12.16
CA ASP A 72 33.32 9.92 11.26
C ASP A 72 32.44 10.73 10.29
N LEU A 73 31.25 10.22 9.98
CA LEU A 73 30.24 10.84 9.12
C LEU A 73 29.19 11.66 9.88
N ASP A 74 29.29 11.77 11.21
CA ASP A 74 28.32 12.45 12.08
C ASP A 74 26.85 11.99 11.89
N ILE A 75 26.66 10.68 11.73
CA ILE A 75 25.37 10.03 11.49
C ILE A 75 25.13 8.86 12.45
N SER A 76 23.89 8.72 12.90
CA SER A 76 23.47 7.57 13.69
C SER A 76 22.94 6.45 12.80
N VAL A 77 23.48 5.24 12.96
CA VAL A 77 23.06 4.07 12.17
C VAL A 77 22.22 3.15 13.04
N ALA A 78 21.03 2.81 12.56
CA ALA A 78 20.02 2.06 13.28
C ALA A 78 19.54 0.83 12.50
N VAL A 79 19.03 -0.15 13.23
CA VAL A 79 18.40 -1.35 12.70
C VAL A 79 17.06 -1.60 13.38
N ILE A 80 16.06 -1.97 12.60
CA ILE A 80 14.71 -2.33 13.07
C ILE A 80 14.40 -3.74 12.61
N ASP A 81 14.10 -4.61 13.56
CA ASP A 81 13.54 -5.94 13.26
C ASP A 81 12.02 -5.83 13.09
N VAL A 82 11.53 -6.09 11.88
CA VAL A 82 10.09 -6.04 11.56
C VAL A 82 9.29 -7.21 12.15
N THR A 83 9.97 -8.27 12.59
CA THR A 83 9.32 -9.42 13.24
C THR A 83 8.98 -9.12 14.69
N GLU A 84 9.86 -8.41 15.40
CA GLU A 84 9.65 -7.96 16.77
C GLU A 84 8.82 -6.67 16.84
N ASN A 85 8.90 -5.81 15.82
CA ASN A 85 8.25 -4.51 15.78
C ASN A 85 7.24 -4.38 14.61
N PRO A 86 6.10 -5.09 14.67
CA PRO A 86 5.09 -5.03 13.60
C PRO A 86 4.42 -3.65 13.48
N GLY A 87 4.38 -2.87 14.57
CA GLY A 87 3.86 -1.51 14.57
C GLY A 87 4.70 -0.58 13.69
N LEU A 88 6.02 -0.59 13.85
CA LEU A 88 6.95 0.13 12.97
C LEU A 88 6.87 -0.32 11.51
N SER A 89 6.77 -1.63 11.27
CA SER A 89 6.61 -2.17 9.91
C SER A 89 5.39 -1.58 9.19
N GLY A 90 4.25 -1.52 9.89
CA GLY A 90 3.03 -0.89 9.36
C GLY A 90 3.15 0.63 9.20
N ARG A 91 3.75 1.31 10.18
CA ARG A 91 3.92 2.77 10.19
C ARG A 91 4.78 3.30 9.03
N PHE A 92 5.83 2.55 8.67
CA PHE A 92 6.72 2.87 7.56
C PHE A 92 6.29 2.22 6.23
N LEU A 93 5.19 1.46 6.23
CA LEU A 93 4.70 0.70 5.08
C LEU A 93 5.81 -0.10 4.40
N VAL A 94 6.54 -0.89 5.20
CA VAL A 94 7.65 -1.72 4.71
C VAL A 94 7.09 -2.93 3.97
N THR A 95 7.22 -2.92 2.64
CA THR A 95 6.71 -4.00 1.78
C THR A 95 7.79 -4.98 1.33
N SER A 96 9.07 -4.59 1.41
CA SER A 96 10.21 -5.40 0.98
C SER A 96 11.37 -5.27 1.96
N LEU A 97 12.25 -6.27 1.98
CA LEU A 97 13.41 -6.30 2.86
C LEU A 97 14.68 -6.68 2.07
N PRO A 98 15.86 -6.16 2.45
CA PRO A 98 16.04 -5.04 3.36
C PRO A 98 15.60 -3.71 2.72
N THR A 99 14.98 -2.84 3.51
CA THR A 99 14.62 -1.48 3.10
C THR A 99 15.39 -0.49 3.95
N ILE A 100 15.99 0.52 3.31
CA ILE A 100 16.84 1.51 3.96
C ILE A 100 16.16 2.88 3.86
N TYR A 101 16.14 3.61 4.97
CA TYR A 101 15.71 5.00 5.02
C TYR A 101 16.84 5.88 5.54
N HIS A 102 17.06 6.98 4.83
CA HIS A 102 17.79 8.13 5.37
C HIS A 102 16.77 9.06 6.02
N VAL A 103 17.07 9.52 7.23
CA VAL A 103 16.22 10.43 7.99
C VAL A 103 17.05 11.61 8.41
N LYS A 104 16.54 12.81 8.15
CA LYS A 104 17.18 14.04 8.59
C LYS A 104 16.13 15.02 9.07
N ASP A 105 16.18 15.36 10.36
CA ASP A 105 15.27 16.30 11.01
C ASP A 105 13.79 15.98 10.71
N GLY A 106 13.43 14.70 10.86
CA GLY A 106 12.09 14.19 10.62
C GLY A 106 11.69 13.99 9.15
N MET A 107 12.56 14.32 8.18
CA MET A 107 12.30 14.02 6.77
C MET A 107 12.86 12.66 6.38
N PHE A 108 11.98 11.75 6.01
CA PHE A 108 12.33 10.40 5.58
C PHE A 108 12.57 10.35 4.07
N ARG A 109 13.63 9.67 3.64
CA ARG A 109 13.99 9.41 2.24
C ARG A 109 14.30 7.94 2.07
N GLN A 110 13.60 7.27 1.16
CA GLN A 110 13.86 5.85 0.91
C GLN A 110 15.10 5.70 0.01
N TYR A 111 16.10 4.96 0.48
CA TYR A 111 17.28 4.66 -0.29
C TYR A 111 17.08 3.37 -1.11
N SER A 112 17.20 3.49 -2.43
CA SER A 112 17.04 2.38 -3.39
C SER A 112 18.33 2.09 -4.17
N GLY A 113 19.47 2.63 -3.73
CA GLY A 113 20.76 2.47 -4.39
C GLY A 113 21.46 1.14 -4.08
N SER A 114 22.74 1.07 -4.45
CA SER A 114 23.58 -0.10 -4.23
C SER A 114 23.87 -0.30 -2.74
N ARG A 115 23.76 -1.55 -2.29
CA ARG A 115 23.88 -1.95 -0.87
C ARG A 115 25.32 -2.29 -0.49
N LYS A 116 26.28 -1.47 -0.88
CA LYS A 116 27.71 -1.62 -0.53
C LYS A 116 28.10 -0.56 0.47
N THR A 117 29.04 -0.87 1.37
CA THR A 117 29.55 0.06 2.38
C THR A 117 30.03 1.37 1.76
N THR A 118 30.78 1.27 0.65
CA THR A 118 31.31 2.44 -0.08
C THR A 118 30.23 3.39 -0.55
N ASP A 119 29.14 2.85 -1.09
CA ASP A 119 28.08 3.63 -1.72
C ASP A 119 27.19 4.28 -0.65
N LEU A 120 27.06 3.65 0.51
CA LEU A 120 26.40 4.22 1.69
C LEU A 120 27.21 5.37 2.30
N ILE A 121 28.53 5.21 2.39
CA ILE A 121 29.44 6.28 2.84
C ILE A 121 29.34 7.47 1.89
N GLU A 122 29.47 7.23 0.59
CA GLU A 122 29.40 8.27 -0.44
C GLU A 122 28.04 9.00 -0.44
N LEU A 123 26.94 8.30 -0.15
CA LEU A 123 25.61 8.93 -0.03
C LEU A 123 25.61 10.04 1.03
N ILE A 124 26.24 9.80 2.19
CA ILE A 124 26.26 10.73 3.32
C ILE A 124 27.33 11.80 3.11
N ASP A 125 28.55 11.41 2.76
CA ASP A 125 29.70 12.31 2.60
C ASP A 125 29.47 13.33 1.48
N GLU A 126 29.03 12.87 0.30
CA GLU A 126 28.72 13.75 -0.84
C GLU A 126 27.32 14.36 -0.77
N LYS A 127 26.54 14.07 0.29
CA LYS A 127 25.16 14.51 0.48
C LYS A 127 24.24 14.18 -0.71
N LYS A 128 24.50 13.09 -1.42
CA LYS A 128 23.65 12.62 -2.54
C LYS A 128 22.20 12.38 -2.11
N TRP A 129 21.96 12.16 -0.82
CA TRP A 129 20.61 12.09 -0.24
C TRP A 129 19.76 13.34 -0.53
N SER A 130 20.35 14.52 -0.80
CA SER A 130 19.59 15.72 -1.13
C SER A 130 18.86 15.62 -2.48
N SER A 131 19.33 14.75 -3.37
CA SER A 131 18.69 14.47 -4.66
C SER A 131 17.56 13.43 -4.57
N ILE A 132 17.47 12.70 -3.46
CA ILE A 132 16.42 11.72 -3.22
C ILE A 132 15.19 12.46 -2.70
N GLU A 133 14.06 12.26 -3.38
CA GLU A 133 12.80 12.86 -2.98
C GLU A 133 12.37 12.33 -1.59
N PRO A 134 11.96 13.22 -0.67
CA PRO A 134 11.41 12.80 0.60
C PRO A 134 10.08 12.05 0.40
N VAL A 135 9.79 11.17 1.35
CA VAL A 135 8.50 10.47 1.40
C VAL A 135 7.38 11.51 1.45
N ALA A 136 6.34 11.29 0.65
CA ALA A 136 5.21 12.21 0.59
C ALA A 136 4.50 12.35 1.94
N TRP A 137 3.90 13.52 2.19
CA TRP A 137 3.23 13.86 3.46
C TRP A 137 2.14 12.85 3.89
N TYR A 138 1.45 12.22 2.94
CA TYR A 138 0.41 11.22 3.24
C TYR A 138 1.00 9.87 3.66
N ARG A 139 2.26 9.61 3.27
CA ARG A 139 3.01 8.39 3.59
C ARG A 139 4.07 8.62 4.68
N ASP A 140 4.10 9.83 5.24
CA ASP A 140 5.11 10.19 6.22
C ASP A 140 4.88 9.43 7.55
N PRO A 141 5.90 8.75 8.10
CA PRO A 141 5.77 8.02 9.35
C PRO A 141 5.35 8.90 10.52
N SER A 142 5.68 10.18 10.60
CA SER A 142 5.29 11.04 11.74
C SER A 142 3.80 11.36 11.76
N SER A 143 3.12 11.22 10.63
CA SER A 143 1.70 11.56 10.48
C SER A 143 0.75 10.65 11.29
N VAL A 144 -0.40 11.22 11.69
CA VAL A 144 -1.41 10.50 12.48
C VAL A 144 -1.94 9.28 11.74
N GLN A 145 -2.16 9.39 10.43
CA GLN A 145 -2.65 8.27 9.59
C GLN A 145 -1.71 7.06 9.62
N MET A 146 -0.40 7.28 9.56
CA MET A 146 0.59 6.20 9.66
C MET A 146 0.74 5.67 11.08
N GLY A 147 0.51 6.50 12.10
CA GLY A 147 0.34 6.05 13.47
C GLY A 147 -0.84 5.10 13.64
N VAL A 148 -2.00 5.43 13.05
CA VAL A 148 -3.19 4.57 13.04
C VAL A 148 -2.91 3.26 12.29
N LEU A 149 -2.23 3.32 11.15
CA LEU A 149 -1.86 2.13 10.39
C LEU A 149 -0.90 1.21 11.16
N GLY A 150 0.12 1.78 11.83
CA GLY A 150 1.00 1.03 12.71
C GLY A 150 0.25 0.37 13.87
N ALA A 151 -0.70 1.09 14.49
CA ALA A 151 -1.56 0.52 15.53
C ALA A 151 -2.44 -0.63 15.01
N PHE A 152 -2.97 -0.50 13.79
CA PHE A 152 -3.72 -1.58 13.13
C PHE A 152 -2.86 -2.83 12.91
N PHE A 153 -1.64 -2.69 12.39
CA PHE A 153 -0.72 -3.81 12.21
C PHE A 153 -0.37 -4.49 13.54
N LYS A 154 -0.14 -3.69 14.58
CA LYS A 154 0.11 -4.20 15.93
C LYS A 154 -1.08 -4.97 16.49
N ALA A 155 -2.29 -4.44 16.32
CA ALA A 155 -3.52 -5.14 16.72
C ALA A 155 -3.71 -6.44 15.93
N ALA A 156 -3.50 -6.42 14.61
CA ALA A 156 -3.61 -7.61 13.76
C ALA A 156 -2.62 -8.72 14.19
N MET A 157 -1.37 -8.36 14.50
CA MET A 157 -0.38 -9.32 14.98
C MET A 157 -0.70 -9.82 16.39
N PHE A 158 -1.28 -8.98 17.25
CA PHE A 158 -1.80 -9.41 18.55
C PHE A 158 -2.93 -10.45 18.40
N PHE A 159 -3.90 -10.22 17.50
CA PHE A 159 -4.96 -11.20 17.22
C PHE A 159 -4.40 -12.51 16.66
N ARG A 160 -3.41 -12.44 15.77
CA ARG A 160 -2.70 -13.63 15.27
C ARG A 160 -2.00 -14.39 16.40
N GLY A 161 -1.38 -13.68 17.34
CA GLY A 161 -0.77 -14.26 18.53
C GLY A 161 -1.78 -14.98 19.43
N ILE A 162 -2.95 -14.37 19.64
CA ILE A 162 -4.07 -15.01 20.35
C ILE A 162 -4.49 -16.30 19.64
N TYR A 163 -4.74 -16.25 18.33
CA TYR A 163 -5.15 -17.42 17.55
C TYR A 163 -4.12 -18.57 17.62
N SER A 164 -2.84 -18.26 17.45
CA SER A 164 -1.76 -19.24 17.56
C SER A 164 -1.73 -19.85 18.97
N THR A 165 -1.87 -19.04 20.01
CA THR A 165 -1.92 -19.53 21.40
C THR A 165 -3.13 -20.43 21.65
N LEU A 166 -4.32 -20.06 21.17
CA LEU A 166 -5.54 -20.86 21.33
C LEU A 166 -5.44 -22.21 20.60
N THR A 167 -4.82 -22.22 19.42
CA THR A 167 -4.74 -23.42 18.59
C THR A 167 -3.60 -24.34 19.06
N GLU A 168 -2.42 -23.80 19.36
CA GLU A 168 -1.22 -24.57 19.72
C GLU A 168 -1.18 -24.99 21.19
N VAL A 169 -1.58 -24.11 22.12
CA VAL A 169 -1.47 -24.38 23.56
C VAL A 169 -2.74 -25.03 24.10
N TYR A 170 -3.91 -24.54 23.69
CA TYR A 170 -5.19 -25.07 24.18
C TYR A 170 -5.76 -26.20 23.31
N GLY A 171 -5.16 -26.48 22.14
CA GLY A 171 -5.60 -27.56 21.25
C GLY A 171 -7.05 -27.41 20.78
N ILE A 172 -7.56 -26.17 20.77
CA ILE A 172 -8.94 -25.90 20.38
C ILE A 172 -9.11 -26.26 18.91
N PRO A 173 -10.15 -27.02 18.53
CA PRO A 173 -10.37 -27.37 17.14
C PRO A 173 -10.68 -26.11 16.31
N GLU A 174 -10.15 -26.06 15.08
CA GLU A 174 -10.16 -24.85 14.24
C GLU A 174 -11.56 -24.25 14.04
N TRP A 175 -12.60 -25.09 13.94
CA TRP A 175 -13.99 -24.64 13.79
C TRP A 175 -14.46 -23.78 14.96
N LEU A 176 -14.01 -24.05 16.19
CA LEU A 176 -14.42 -23.30 17.36
C LEU A 176 -13.75 -21.91 17.38
N CYS A 177 -12.48 -21.82 16.98
CA CYS A 177 -11.82 -20.53 16.78
C CYS A 177 -12.59 -19.68 15.76
N TYR A 178 -12.99 -20.25 14.61
CA TYR A 178 -13.77 -19.51 13.61
C TYR A 178 -15.12 -19.02 14.15
N VAL A 179 -15.83 -19.83 14.94
CA VAL A 179 -17.10 -19.41 15.57
C VAL A 179 -16.89 -18.25 16.54
N ILE A 180 -15.85 -18.30 17.38
CA ILE A 180 -15.53 -17.21 18.33
C ILE A 180 -15.19 -15.92 17.57
N PHE A 181 -14.34 -15.99 16.55
CA PHE A 181 -13.99 -14.84 15.72
C PHE A 181 -15.21 -14.29 14.97
N ALA A 182 -16.11 -15.14 14.46
CA ALA A 182 -17.33 -14.72 13.78
C ALA A 182 -18.25 -13.94 14.74
N VAL A 183 -18.50 -14.49 15.94
CA VAL A 183 -19.32 -13.81 16.96
C VAL A 183 -18.68 -12.49 17.38
N LEU A 184 -17.37 -12.46 17.63
CA LEU A 184 -16.66 -11.25 18.01
C LEU A 184 -16.73 -10.18 16.91
N THR A 185 -16.57 -10.57 15.64
CA THR A 185 -16.66 -9.66 14.49
C THR A 185 -18.06 -9.07 14.35
N ILE A 186 -19.12 -9.89 14.54
CA ILE A 186 -20.51 -9.42 14.53
C ILE A 186 -20.75 -8.42 15.66
N VAL A 187 -20.34 -8.74 16.89
CA VAL A 187 -20.53 -7.85 18.05
C VAL A 187 -19.78 -6.54 17.87
N VAL A 188 -18.51 -6.58 17.47
CA VAL A 188 -17.70 -5.38 17.21
C VAL A 188 -18.29 -4.56 16.06
N GLY A 189 -18.75 -5.21 14.99
CA GLY A 189 -19.40 -4.55 13.86
C GLY A 189 -20.71 -3.85 14.26
N LEU A 190 -21.54 -4.48 15.09
CA LEU A 190 -22.77 -3.87 15.61
C LEU A 190 -22.46 -2.67 16.52
N ILE A 191 -21.47 -2.77 17.41
CA ILE A 191 -21.06 -1.67 18.29
C ILE A 191 -20.52 -0.50 17.47
N LEU A 192 -19.62 -0.76 16.51
CA LEU A 192 -19.07 0.27 15.62
C LEU A 192 -20.15 0.90 14.74
N GLY A 193 -21.10 0.11 14.25
CA GLY A 193 -22.24 0.61 13.47
C GLY A 193 -23.15 1.53 14.27
N LEU A 194 -23.51 1.15 15.50
CA LEU A 194 -24.29 2.01 16.40
C LEU A 194 -23.55 3.29 16.76
N LEU A 195 -22.24 3.20 17.06
CA LEU A 195 -21.41 4.38 17.30
C LEU A 195 -21.36 5.31 16.08
N LEU A 196 -21.24 4.75 14.86
CA LEU A 196 -21.23 5.54 13.63
C LEU A 196 -22.54 6.29 13.43
N VAL A 197 -23.68 5.63 13.63
CA VAL A 197 -25.00 6.27 13.55
C VAL A 197 -25.13 7.40 14.57
N LEU A 198 -24.73 7.17 15.82
CA LEU A 198 -24.75 8.21 16.87
C LEU A 198 -23.85 9.40 16.53
N CYS A 199 -22.68 9.15 15.95
CA CYS A 199 -21.80 10.20 15.46
C CYS A 199 -22.43 10.97 14.29
N CYS A 200 -23.07 10.29 13.32
CA CYS A 200 -23.75 10.91 12.21
C CYS A 200 -24.94 11.78 12.66
N ASP A 201 -25.75 11.28 13.59
CA ASP A 201 -26.87 12.03 14.17
C ASP A 201 -26.39 13.27 14.95
N SER A 202 -25.22 13.17 15.59
CA SER A 202 -24.58 14.30 16.29
C SER A 202 -24.04 15.37 15.34
N VAL A 203 -23.53 14.97 14.17
CA VAL A 203 -22.92 15.88 13.18
C VAL A 203 -23.96 16.49 12.24
N PHE A 204 -25.01 15.76 11.91
CA PHE A 204 -26.10 16.20 11.04
C PHE A 204 -27.44 16.15 11.77
N PRO A 205 -27.74 17.11 12.67
CA PRO A 205 -29.04 17.19 13.29
C PRO A 205 -30.10 17.40 12.19
N ALA A 206 -31.09 16.49 12.13
CA ALA A 206 -32.14 16.54 11.15
C ALA A 206 -32.87 17.90 11.20
N LYS A 207 -32.69 18.74 10.18
CA LYS A 207 -33.47 19.96 10.02
C LYS A 207 -34.91 19.57 9.68
N TYR A 208 -35.81 19.78 10.62
CA TYR A 208 -37.25 19.57 10.44
C TYR A 208 -37.78 20.40 9.26
N ILE A 209 -38.29 19.74 8.22
CA ILE A 209 -39.04 20.37 7.12
C ILE A 209 -40.52 20.23 7.48
N PRO A 210 -41.26 21.34 7.76
CA PRO A 210 -42.69 21.27 8.02
C PRO A 210 -43.44 20.90 6.73
N LEU A 211 -44.26 19.84 6.77
CA LEU A 211 -45.19 19.47 5.70
C LEU A 211 -46.35 20.48 5.62
N PRO A 212 -46.78 20.91 4.42
CA PRO A 212 -47.93 21.79 4.28
C PRO A 212 -49.25 21.07 4.64
N PRO A 213 -50.25 21.78 5.19
CA PRO A 213 -51.48 21.17 5.68
C PRO A 213 -52.35 20.63 4.54
N GLN A 214 -52.76 19.36 4.67
CA GLN A 214 -53.64 18.65 3.75
C GLN A 214 -55.09 19.19 3.89
N LYS A 215 -55.61 19.86 2.86
CA LYS A 215 -57.03 20.27 2.81
C LYS A 215 -57.87 19.10 2.32
N ILE A 216 -58.56 18.42 3.25
CA ILE A 216 -59.67 17.52 2.95
C ILE A 216 -60.91 18.39 2.70
N ALA A 217 -61.41 18.43 1.46
CA ALA A 217 -62.72 18.99 1.16
C ALA A 217 -63.67 17.83 0.79
N TYR A 218 -64.49 17.42 1.75
CA TYR A 218 -65.60 16.49 1.55
C TYR A 218 -66.78 17.24 0.92
N ASN A 219 -67.27 16.78 -0.25
CA ASN A 219 -68.45 17.32 -0.92
C ASN A 219 -69.59 16.28 -0.87
N PRO A 220 -70.70 16.53 -0.15
CA PRO A 220 -71.81 15.60 0.00
C PRO A 220 -72.89 15.86 -1.05
N SER A 221 -72.68 15.49 -2.31
CA SER A 221 -73.74 15.59 -3.32
C SER A 221 -73.49 14.66 -4.51
N ALA A 222 -73.80 13.37 -4.34
CA ALA A 222 -74.35 12.48 -5.39
C ALA A 222 -74.64 11.09 -4.80
N ILE A 223 -75.91 10.69 -4.75
CA ILE A 223 -76.38 9.31 -4.52
C ILE A 223 -77.61 9.15 -5.45
N PRO A 224 -77.97 7.96 -5.96
CA PRO A 224 -77.20 6.86 -6.56
C PRO A 224 -77.79 6.48 -7.95
N ALA A 225 -77.10 5.64 -8.74
CA ALA A 225 -77.79 4.81 -9.73
C ALA A 225 -76.99 3.53 -10.01
N ASN A 226 -77.43 2.47 -9.34
CA ASN A 226 -77.66 1.12 -9.83
C ASN A 226 -76.59 0.34 -10.62
N ASP A 227 -76.31 -0.83 -10.02
CA ASP A 227 -76.21 -2.16 -10.62
C ASP A 227 -74.94 -2.66 -11.34
N THR A 228 -74.52 -3.81 -10.78
CA THR A 228 -74.02 -5.03 -11.43
C THR A 228 -72.57 -5.07 -11.89
N ASP A 229 -71.77 -5.74 -11.06
CA ASP A 229 -71.20 -7.07 -11.37
C ASP A 229 -70.56 -7.27 -12.75
N LEU A 230 -69.23 -7.41 -12.74
CA LEU A 230 -68.45 -8.55 -13.23
C LEU A 230 -67.11 -8.07 -13.84
N ILE A 231 -66.03 -8.62 -13.26
CA ILE A 231 -64.95 -9.34 -13.95
C ILE A 231 -64.65 -8.84 -15.38
N ASP A 232 -63.43 -8.36 -15.63
CA ASP A 232 -62.38 -9.22 -16.20
C ASP A 232 -61.22 -8.38 -16.74
N ASP A 233 -60.06 -8.99 -16.60
CA ASP A 233 -58.77 -8.59 -17.10
C ASP A 233 -58.81 -8.34 -18.61
N THR A 234 -58.25 -7.22 -19.09
CA THR A 234 -57.35 -7.13 -20.27
C THR A 234 -56.99 -5.68 -20.62
N VAL A 235 -55.75 -5.32 -20.27
CA VAL A 235 -54.71 -4.64 -21.07
C VAL A 235 -55.13 -3.68 -22.23
N ASN A 236 -54.67 -2.42 -22.09
CA ASN A 236 -54.31 -1.41 -23.13
C ASN A 236 -55.44 -0.77 -23.96
N ASP A 237 -55.43 0.51 -24.37
CA ASP A 237 -54.37 1.51 -24.53
C ASP A 237 -54.97 2.94 -24.72
N SER A 238 -54.40 3.91 -24.01
CA SER A 238 -54.02 5.29 -24.39
C SER A 238 -54.95 6.42 -24.89
N GLY A 239 -54.65 7.60 -24.33
CA GLY A 239 -54.91 8.97 -24.82
C GLY A 239 -55.17 9.94 -23.64
N ASP A 240 -54.53 11.09 -23.43
CA ASP A 240 -53.56 11.86 -24.21
C ASP A 240 -53.13 13.08 -23.35
N GLN A 241 -51.92 13.62 -23.58
CA GLN A 241 -51.45 15.03 -23.44
C GLN A 241 -50.00 15.20 -22.90
N LYS A 242 -49.02 15.77 -23.61
CA LYS A 242 -48.53 15.71 -25.01
C LYS A 242 -47.30 16.63 -25.12
N SER A 243 -46.12 16.06 -25.37
CA SER A 243 -44.90 16.68 -25.91
C SER A 243 -44.01 15.52 -26.39
N GLY A 244 -44.15 15.01 -27.62
CA GLY A 244 -43.54 15.52 -28.86
C GLY A 244 -42.13 14.91 -29.02
N GLN A 245 -41.77 14.09 -30.00
CA GLN A 245 -42.33 13.79 -31.33
C GLN A 245 -41.61 12.52 -31.90
N GLU A 246 -42.38 11.66 -32.60
CA GLU A 246 -42.11 10.61 -33.64
C GLU A 246 -40.68 10.39 -34.19
N SER A 247 -40.23 9.25 -34.77
CA SER A 247 -40.78 7.97 -35.29
C SER A 247 -39.56 7.16 -35.82
N GLY A 248 -39.47 5.83 -35.71
CA GLY A 248 -39.88 4.86 -36.75
C GLY A 248 -38.68 4.04 -37.29
N ASP A 249 -38.74 2.72 -37.22
CA ASP A 249 -37.86 1.78 -37.95
C ASP A 249 -38.69 1.15 -39.09
N GLU A 250 -38.16 1.12 -40.32
CA GLU A 250 -38.11 -0.06 -41.22
C GLU A 250 -37.59 0.32 -42.63
N ASP A 251 -36.60 -0.48 -43.05
CA ASP A 251 -36.32 -0.99 -44.40
C ASP A 251 -36.08 -0.10 -45.65
N ARG A 252 -34.91 -0.42 -46.24
CA ARG A 252 -34.56 -0.52 -47.68
C ARG A 252 -34.19 0.73 -48.50
N GLU A 253 -32.98 0.59 -49.03
CA GLU A 253 -32.53 0.89 -50.40
C GLU A 253 -32.53 2.33 -50.92
N SER A 254 -31.29 2.78 -51.17
CA SER A 254 -30.83 3.28 -52.47
C SER A 254 -31.47 4.54 -53.05
N GLN A 255 -30.70 5.65 -53.08
CA GLN A 255 -30.27 6.31 -54.34
C GLN A 255 -29.48 7.61 -54.09
N GLU A 256 -28.37 7.73 -54.83
CA GLU A 256 -27.89 8.87 -55.64
C GLU A 256 -27.84 10.28 -55.02
N GLY A 257 -26.81 11.10 -55.20
CA GLY A 257 -25.63 11.06 -56.07
C GLY A 257 -25.18 12.50 -56.31
N ALA A 258 -23.86 12.73 -56.37
CA ALA A 258 -23.19 13.70 -57.25
C ALA A 258 -21.74 13.92 -56.80
N GLY A 259 -20.78 13.63 -57.70
CA GLY A 259 -19.44 14.24 -57.67
C GLY A 259 -18.25 13.33 -57.91
N GLU A 260 -18.15 12.72 -59.09
CA GLU A 260 -16.91 12.20 -59.73
C GLU A 260 -15.86 13.32 -60.02
N PRO A 261 -14.67 13.03 -60.60
CA PRO A 261 -13.77 11.85 -60.52
C PRO A 261 -12.28 12.26 -60.31
N ASP A 262 -11.34 11.30 -60.11
CA ASP A 262 -10.28 11.00 -61.11
C ASP A 262 -9.25 9.91 -60.68
N SER A 263 -8.98 9.01 -61.65
CA SER A 263 -7.76 8.25 -61.97
C SER A 263 -7.24 7.03 -61.15
N ASN A 264 -7.27 5.88 -61.86
CA ASN A 264 -6.24 4.81 -62.00
C ASN A 264 -5.89 3.88 -60.81
N GLN A 265 -5.62 2.58 -60.94
CA GLN A 265 -5.72 1.55 -61.99
C GLN A 265 -5.31 0.20 -61.34
N SER A 266 -5.81 -0.93 -61.88
CA SER A 266 -5.26 -2.32 -61.84
C SER A 266 -5.27 -3.18 -60.55
N THR A 267 -6.09 -4.24 -60.60
CA THR A 267 -5.96 -5.58 -59.96
C THR A 267 -4.87 -6.44 -60.64
N PRO A 268 -4.68 -7.77 -60.37
CA PRO A 268 -4.98 -8.69 -59.24
C PRO A 268 -3.78 -9.60 -58.85
N VAL A 269 -3.97 -10.60 -57.94
CA VAL A 269 -3.64 -12.06 -58.12
C VAL A 269 -3.01 -12.78 -56.88
N GLU A 270 -3.67 -13.91 -56.50
CA GLU A 270 -3.23 -15.19 -55.86
C GLU A 270 -2.37 -15.21 -54.58
N ASP A 271 -2.29 -16.26 -53.75
CA ASP A 271 -3.05 -17.49 -53.40
C ASP A 271 -2.16 -18.22 -52.36
N SER A 272 -2.76 -19.14 -51.61
CA SER A 272 -2.17 -20.35 -51.03
C SER A 272 -1.45 -20.30 -49.67
N ASP A 273 -2.20 -20.80 -48.68
CA ASP A 273 -1.92 -22.03 -47.91
C ASP A 273 -0.68 -22.21 -47.00
N LEU A 274 -1.03 -22.50 -45.73
CA LEU A 274 -0.53 -23.60 -44.88
C LEU A 274 0.96 -23.66 -44.48
N ARG A 275 1.24 -23.49 -43.17
CA ARG A 275 2.11 -24.44 -42.44
C ARG A 275 1.98 -24.46 -40.90
N LYS A 276 1.23 -25.46 -40.44
CA LYS A 276 1.49 -26.45 -39.37
C LYS A 276 2.40 -26.13 -38.16
N ARG A 277 1.80 -26.37 -36.99
CA ARG A 277 2.37 -26.89 -35.73
C ARG A 277 3.36 -28.06 -35.96
N GLN A 278 4.48 -28.08 -35.22
CA GLN A 278 5.23 -29.30 -34.92
C GLN A 278 5.67 -29.35 -33.45
N LEU A 279 5.57 -30.58 -32.91
CA LEU A 279 5.96 -31.09 -31.59
C LEU A 279 7.26 -31.91 -31.72
N ARG A 280 7.86 -32.24 -30.56
CA ARG A 280 8.95 -33.22 -30.24
C ARG A 280 10.39 -32.66 -30.25
N LYS A 281 11.34 -33.11 -29.41
CA LYS A 281 11.44 -34.33 -28.58
C LYS A 281 12.55 -34.17 -27.53
N ASP A 282 12.52 -35.10 -26.58
CA ASP A 282 13.53 -35.43 -25.56
C ASP A 282 14.97 -35.56 -26.11
N GLN A 283 15.94 -35.10 -25.31
CA GLN A 283 17.26 -35.71 -25.13
C GLN A 283 17.85 -35.31 -23.77
#